data_AF-A0A7R9LBP9-F1
#
_entry.id   AF-A0A7R9LBP9-F1
#
_cell.length_a   1.000
_cell.length_b   1.000
_cell.length_c   1.000
_cell.angle_alpha   90.00
_cell.angle_beta   90.00
_cell.angle_gamma   90.00
#
_symmetry.space_group_name_H-M   'P 1'
#
loop_
_entity.id
_entity.type
_entity.pdbx_description
1 polymer ?
#
loop_
_entity_poly.entity_id
_entity_poly.type
_entity_poly.pdbx_seq_one_letter_code
_entity_poly.pdbx_strand_id
1 'polypeptide(L)'
;MKIILLIAAFVCCALAAPTTAPDVYREELIKRGEALEARVQKSIAKLIAEDRGHLAAELKEEETRVEALINELKTTSPGPEALRLLEEEIVRVEDRVTQEEKFIEKETQTQDELLKDAKILQNYVTLELAVLANVTGPDREKAQLMAKALRKEEHRLEQMCQELINAQTPRRIAELEVEVRVIEVHIVEILRYAHFVPPTPAPGPVTPGPTHSMHTVPGTVPSV
;
A
#
# COMPACT_ATOMS: atom_id res chain seq x y z
N MET A 1 4.68 79.50 -2.08
CA MET A 1 4.47 78.74 -0.82
C MET A 1 3.29 77.76 -0.92
N LYS A 2 3.28 76.84 -1.91
CA LYS A 2 2.19 75.84 -2.06
C LYS A 2 2.69 74.39 -2.27
N ILE A 3 3.98 74.19 -2.53
CA ILE A 3 4.57 72.86 -2.83
C ILE A 3 4.93 72.09 -1.54
N ILE A 4 5.30 72.79 -0.46
CA ILE A 4 5.68 72.17 0.82
C ILE A 4 4.47 71.51 1.52
N LEU A 5 3.26 72.03 1.34
CA LEU A 5 2.04 71.45 1.93
C LEU A 5 1.60 70.14 1.23
N LEU A 6 1.91 69.96 -0.04
CA LEU A 6 1.57 68.74 -0.79
C LEU A 6 2.48 67.56 -0.43
N ILE A 7 3.74 67.83 -0.10
CA ILE A 7 4.69 66.79 0.34
C ILE A 7 4.36 66.33 1.76
N ALA A 8 3.95 67.24 2.66
CA ALA A 8 3.52 66.85 4.01
C ALA A 8 2.25 65.98 4.01
N ALA A 9 1.30 66.25 3.11
CA ALA A 9 0.10 65.41 2.94
C ALA A 9 0.44 64.04 2.33
N PHE A 10 1.35 63.98 1.36
CA PHE A 10 1.76 62.72 0.73
C PHE A 10 2.60 61.85 1.67
N VAL A 11 3.44 62.45 2.52
CA VAL A 11 4.21 61.73 3.55
C VAL A 11 3.32 61.24 4.70
N CYS A 12 2.28 61.99 5.10
CA CYS A 12 1.28 61.48 6.06
C CYS A 12 0.40 60.36 5.47
N CYS A 13 0.07 60.39 4.18
CA CYS A 13 -0.72 59.34 3.53
C CYS A 13 0.09 58.09 3.14
N ALA A 14 1.41 58.20 2.96
CA ALA A 14 2.29 57.04 2.74
C ALA A 14 2.72 56.35 4.05
N LEU A 15 2.71 57.08 5.18
CA LEU A 15 2.93 56.51 6.53
C LEU A 15 1.68 55.91 7.16
N ALA A 16 0.50 56.23 6.63
CA ALA A 16 -0.71 55.44 6.84
C ALA A 16 -0.65 54.21 5.91
N ALA A 17 0.36 53.34 6.10
CA ALA A 17 0.22 51.96 5.67
C ALA A 17 -1.15 51.47 6.18
N PRO A 18 -2.00 50.88 5.33
CA PRO A 18 -3.36 50.55 5.71
C PRO A 18 -3.31 49.68 6.96
N THR A 19 -3.69 50.22 8.10
CA THR A 19 -3.74 49.52 9.40
C THR A 19 -4.70 48.33 9.35
N THR A 20 -5.53 48.25 8.31
CA THR A 20 -6.39 47.12 7.97
C THR A 20 -5.63 45.92 7.39
N ALA A 21 -4.47 46.08 6.75
CA ALA A 21 -3.75 44.96 6.15
C ALA A 21 -3.16 43.98 7.20
N PRO A 22 -2.55 44.46 8.31
CA PRO A 22 -2.14 43.59 9.42
C PRO A 22 -3.32 42.89 10.11
N ASP A 23 -4.45 43.58 10.28
CA ASP A 23 -5.65 43.02 10.93
C ASP A 23 -6.30 41.94 10.06
N VAL A 24 -6.42 42.17 8.75
CA VAL A 24 -6.93 41.17 7.79
C VAL A 24 -6.02 39.95 7.73
N TYR A 25 -4.70 40.16 7.67
CA TYR A 25 -3.72 39.07 7.66
C TYR A 25 -3.71 38.28 8.99
N ARG A 26 -3.89 38.96 10.13
CA ARG A 26 -4.09 38.32 11.44
C ARG A 26 -5.35 37.47 11.47
N GLU A 27 -6.48 37.97 10.98
CA GLU A 27 -7.72 37.17 10.91
C GLU A 27 -7.56 35.94 10.02
N GLU A 28 -6.84 36.06 8.91
CA GLU A 28 -6.57 34.94 7.99
C GLU A 28 -5.65 33.87 8.63
N LEU A 29 -4.61 34.30 9.33
CA LEU A 29 -3.75 33.42 10.10
C LEU A 29 -4.49 32.70 11.23
N ILE A 30 -5.38 33.40 11.94
CA ILE A 30 -6.24 32.77 12.96
C ILE A 30 -7.13 31.70 12.32
N LYS A 31 -7.78 32.00 11.19
CA LYS A 31 -8.62 31.03 10.47
C LYS A 31 -7.84 29.81 9.99
N ARG A 32 -6.62 29.99 9.45
CA ARG A 32 -5.74 28.87 9.07
C ARG A 32 -5.34 28.04 10.28
N GLY A 33 -4.98 28.70 11.39
CA GLY A 33 -4.65 28.02 12.64
C GLY A 33 -5.80 27.18 13.18
N GLU A 34 -7.02 27.72 13.24
CA GLU A 34 -8.21 26.99 13.68
C GLU A 34 -8.55 25.81 12.75
N ALA A 35 -8.40 26.00 11.43
CA ALA A 35 -8.57 24.92 10.47
C ALA A 35 -7.52 23.81 10.64
N LEU A 36 -6.27 24.19 10.95
CA LEU A 36 -5.19 23.27 11.25
C LEU A 36 -5.44 22.50 12.55
N GLU A 37 -5.87 23.16 13.62
CA GLU A 37 -6.23 22.53 14.89
C GLU A 37 -7.28 21.43 14.68
N ALA A 38 -8.35 21.73 13.94
CA ALA A 38 -9.38 20.76 13.61
C ALA A 38 -8.83 19.56 12.79
N ARG A 39 -7.91 19.81 11.85
CA ARG A 39 -7.25 18.76 11.07
C ARG A 39 -6.30 17.91 11.92
N VAL A 40 -5.56 18.52 12.84
CA VAL A 40 -4.68 17.83 13.80
C VAL A 40 -5.52 16.94 14.72
N GLN A 41 -6.62 17.44 15.28
CA GLN A 41 -7.54 16.66 16.11
C GLN A 41 -8.11 15.44 15.36
N LYS A 42 -8.50 15.63 14.10
CA LYS A 42 -8.95 14.52 13.24
C LYS A 42 -7.83 13.49 13.02
N SER A 43 -6.60 13.95 12.80
CA SER A 43 -5.43 13.09 12.60
C SER A 43 -5.07 12.33 13.88
N ILE A 44 -5.12 12.98 15.04
CA ILE A 44 -4.94 12.37 16.36
C ILE A 44 -5.99 11.28 16.59
N ALA A 45 -7.27 11.56 16.32
CA ALA A 45 -8.33 10.57 16.46
C ALA A 45 -8.10 9.34 15.58
N LYS A 46 -7.62 9.55 14.33
CA LYS A 46 -7.24 8.47 13.42
C LYS A 46 -6.06 7.65 13.96
N LEU A 47 -5.01 8.32 14.43
CA LEU A 47 -3.85 7.66 15.05
C LEU A 47 -4.22 6.84 16.28
N ILE A 48 -5.10 7.35 17.14
CA ILE A 48 -5.60 6.61 18.31
C ILE A 48 -6.40 5.38 17.88
N ALA A 49 -7.26 5.50 16.86
CA ALA A 49 -8.02 4.37 16.33
C ALA A 49 -7.12 3.28 15.73
N GLU A 50 -5.93 3.66 15.25
CA GLU A 50 -4.90 2.77 14.71
C GLU A 50 -3.87 2.32 15.77
N ASP A 51 -4.15 2.52 17.06
CA ASP A 51 -3.27 2.18 18.20
C ASP A 51 -1.87 2.84 18.15
N ARG A 52 -1.77 3.99 17.51
CA ARG A 52 -0.54 4.80 17.38
C ARG A 52 -0.48 5.89 18.44
N GLY A 53 -0.68 5.51 19.70
CA GLY A 53 -0.77 6.45 20.83
C GLY A 53 0.44 7.37 21.02
N HIS A 54 1.64 6.93 20.60
CA HIS A 54 2.86 7.75 20.67
C HIS A 54 2.86 8.91 19.65
N LEU A 55 2.52 8.64 18.38
CA LEU A 55 2.39 9.68 17.35
C LEU A 55 1.22 10.63 17.67
N ALA A 56 0.14 10.08 18.22
CA ALA A 56 -0.98 10.88 18.70
C ALA A 56 -0.55 11.84 19.82
N ALA A 57 0.29 11.39 20.76
CA ALA A 57 0.84 12.24 21.82
C ALA A 57 1.75 13.34 21.27
N GLU A 58 2.64 13.00 20.32
CA GLU A 58 3.50 13.98 19.66
C GLU A 58 2.70 15.04 18.89
N LEU A 59 1.68 14.65 18.13
CA LEU A 59 0.80 15.61 17.46
C LEU A 59 -0.02 16.43 18.46
N LYS A 60 -0.39 15.87 19.62
CA LYS A 60 -1.10 16.61 20.67
C LYS A 60 -0.24 17.71 21.27
N GLU A 61 1.07 17.49 21.44
CA GLU A 61 1.99 18.54 21.87
C GLU A 61 2.08 19.68 20.85
N GLU A 62 2.15 19.34 19.56
CA GLU A 62 2.17 20.32 18.47
C GLU A 62 0.84 21.09 18.36
N GLU A 63 -0.30 20.42 18.52
CA GLU A 63 -1.63 21.04 18.60
C GLU A 63 -1.67 22.08 19.72
N THR A 64 -1.18 21.71 20.91
CA THR A 64 -1.17 22.58 22.09
C THR A 64 -0.32 23.84 21.86
N ARG A 65 0.80 23.71 21.12
CA ARG A 65 1.63 24.87 20.74
C ARG A 65 0.91 25.80 19.77
N VAL A 66 0.26 25.24 18.74
CA VAL A 66 -0.53 26.01 17.77
C VAL A 66 -1.69 26.73 18.46
N GLU A 67 -2.44 26.03 19.33
CA GLU A 67 -3.55 26.60 20.10
C GLU A 67 -3.08 27.76 20.99
N ALA A 68 -1.93 27.62 21.66
CA ALA A 68 -1.35 28.67 22.49
C ALA A 68 -1.03 29.93 21.66
N LEU A 69 -0.43 29.77 20.49
CA LEU A 69 -0.09 30.88 19.59
C LEU A 69 -1.33 31.54 18.98
N ILE A 70 -2.35 30.77 18.62
CA ILE A 70 -3.65 31.31 18.16
C ILE A 70 -4.32 32.12 19.27
N ASN A 71 -4.30 31.63 20.51
CA ASN A 71 -4.86 32.34 21.66
C ASN A 71 -4.10 33.64 21.96
N GLU A 72 -2.77 33.64 21.81
CA GLU A 72 -1.95 34.85 21.89
C GLU A 72 -2.37 35.87 20.82
N LEU A 73 -2.58 35.42 19.58
CA LEU A 73 -3.07 36.28 18.48
C LEU A 73 -4.47 36.80 18.70
N LYS A 74 -5.36 36.07 19.38
CA LYS A 74 -6.72 36.56 19.68
C LYS A 74 -6.71 37.62 20.77
N THR A 75 -5.79 37.53 21.72
CA THR A 75 -5.77 38.36 22.94
C THR A 75 -4.87 39.58 22.84
N THR A 76 -3.76 39.49 22.11
CA THR A 76 -2.85 40.61 21.86
C THR A 76 -2.93 41.08 20.41
N SER A 77 -2.46 42.30 20.13
CA SER A 77 -2.19 42.75 18.77
C SER A 77 -0.68 42.63 18.53
N PRO A 78 -0.18 41.44 18.17
CA PRO A 78 1.25 41.19 18.18
C PRO A 78 1.90 41.79 16.93
N GLY A 79 3.19 42.11 17.05
CA GLY A 79 3.95 42.71 15.96
C GLY A 79 4.16 41.75 14.78
N PRO A 80 4.66 42.27 13.64
CA PRO A 80 4.86 41.49 12.42
C PRO A 80 5.75 40.25 12.59
N GLU A 81 6.70 40.27 13.53
CA GLU A 81 7.55 39.11 13.81
C GLU A 81 6.78 37.94 14.44
N ALA A 82 5.80 38.22 15.30
CA ALA A 82 4.96 37.18 15.89
C ALA A 82 4.01 36.55 14.86
N LEU A 83 3.51 37.35 13.91
CA LEU A 83 2.71 36.85 12.79
C LEU A 83 3.54 35.92 11.90
N ARG A 84 4.81 36.27 11.63
CA ARG A 84 5.76 35.42 10.88
C ARG A 84 6.04 34.10 11.60
N LEU A 85 6.32 34.13 12.91
CA LEU A 85 6.58 32.93 13.70
C LEU A 85 5.39 31.99 13.74
N LEU A 86 4.16 32.51 13.82
CA LEU A 86 2.97 31.69 13.71
C LEU A 86 2.85 31.05 12.32
N GLU A 87 3.05 31.81 11.24
CA GLU A 87 2.98 31.25 9.90
C GLU A 87 3.99 30.10 9.72
N GLU A 88 5.22 30.26 10.22
CA GLU A 88 6.23 29.19 10.22
C GLU A 88 5.80 27.97 11.04
N GLU A 89 5.19 28.18 12.21
CA GLU A 89 4.69 27.09 13.05
C GLU A 89 3.52 26.35 12.39
N ILE A 90 2.56 27.08 11.81
CA ILE A 90 1.42 26.54 11.06
C ILE A 90 1.94 25.66 9.91
N VAL A 91 2.89 26.15 9.12
CA VAL A 91 3.47 25.40 8.01
C VAL A 91 4.19 24.15 8.52
N ARG A 92 4.97 24.25 9.60
CA ARG A 92 5.68 23.10 10.18
C ARG A 92 4.71 22.00 10.63
N VAL A 93 3.63 22.38 11.32
CA VAL A 93 2.63 21.42 11.80
C VAL A 93 1.80 20.87 10.63
N GLU A 94 1.45 21.67 9.64
CA GLU A 94 0.81 21.23 8.38
C GLU A 94 1.66 20.17 7.67
N ASP A 95 2.96 20.40 7.54
CA ASP A 95 3.90 19.46 6.91
C ASP A 95 3.98 18.15 7.68
N ARG A 96 4.10 18.21 9.02
CA ARG A 96 4.15 17.02 9.86
C ARG A 96 2.87 16.20 9.75
N VAL A 97 1.70 16.82 9.91
CA VAL A 97 0.40 16.14 9.76
C VAL A 97 0.27 15.50 8.39
N THR A 98 0.68 16.22 7.34
CA THR A 98 0.62 15.70 5.97
C THR A 98 1.54 14.49 5.78
N GLN A 99 2.72 14.47 6.41
CA GLN A 99 3.63 13.33 6.36
C GLN A 99 3.03 12.11 7.08
N GLU A 100 2.46 12.30 8.27
CA GLU A 100 1.81 11.24 9.02
C GLU A 100 0.60 10.67 8.26
N GLU A 101 -0.25 11.53 7.70
CA GLU A 101 -1.40 11.11 6.89
C GLU A 101 -0.97 10.27 5.68
N LYS A 102 0.08 10.70 4.96
CA LYS A 102 0.64 9.96 3.82
C LYS A 102 1.25 8.62 4.23
N PHE A 103 1.89 8.58 5.38
CA PHE A 103 2.48 7.35 5.92
C PHE A 103 1.38 6.33 6.21
N ILE A 104 0.33 6.75 6.94
CA ILE A 104 -0.84 5.91 7.22
C ILE A 104 -1.50 5.42 5.92
N GLU A 105 -1.74 6.33 4.97
CA GLU A 105 -2.37 5.98 3.69
C GLU A 105 -1.58 4.91 2.94
N LYS A 106 -0.25 5.06 2.86
CA LYS A 106 0.62 4.06 2.23
C LYS A 106 0.57 2.71 2.92
N GLU A 107 0.48 2.69 4.24
CA GLU A 107 0.42 1.46 5.01
C GLU A 107 -0.91 0.75 4.86
N THR A 108 -2.03 1.49 4.91
CA THR A 108 -3.35 0.93 4.60
C THR A 108 -3.37 0.35 3.20
N GLN A 109 -2.79 1.05 2.21
CA GLN A 109 -2.67 0.53 0.85
C GLN A 109 -1.86 -0.78 0.81
N THR A 110 -0.74 -0.84 1.53
CA THR A 110 0.11 -2.04 1.61
C THR A 110 -0.66 -3.21 2.21
N GLN A 111 -1.42 -2.97 3.29
CA GLN A 111 -2.27 -3.96 3.94
C GLN A 111 -3.37 -4.48 3.01
N ASP A 112 -4.03 -3.59 2.26
CA ASP A 112 -5.06 -3.96 1.28
C ASP A 112 -4.49 -4.79 0.12
N GLU A 113 -3.31 -4.42 -0.39
CA GLU A 113 -2.60 -5.17 -1.42
C GLU A 113 -2.22 -6.58 -0.92
N LEU A 114 -1.66 -6.69 0.29
CA LEU A 114 -1.33 -7.99 0.90
C LEU A 114 -2.57 -8.85 1.13
N LEU A 115 -3.67 -8.26 1.58
CA LEU A 115 -4.93 -8.98 1.78
C LEU A 115 -5.50 -9.49 0.45
N LYS A 116 -5.37 -8.70 -0.62
CA LYS A 116 -5.76 -9.10 -1.96
C LYS A 116 -4.90 -10.27 -2.46
N ASP A 117 -3.59 -10.21 -2.29
CA ASP A 117 -2.67 -11.27 -2.71
C ASP A 117 -2.92 -12.57 -1.94
N ALA A 118 -3.12 -12.48 -0.62
CA ALA A 118 -3.47 -13.64 0.21
C ALA A 118 -4.78 -14.30 -0.24
N LYS A 119 -5.81 -13.51 -0.61
CA LYS A 119 -7.07 -14.03 -1.17
C LYS A 119 -6.90 -14.67 -2.54
N ILE A 120 -6.04 -14.11 -3.40
CA ILE A 120 -5.71 -14.71 -4.69
C ILE A 120 -5.03 -16.07 -4.48
N LEU A 121 -4.06 -16.14 -3.57
CA LEU A 121 -3.40 -17.41 -3.19
C LEU A 121 -4.40 -18.41 -2.63
N GLN A 122 -5.32 -17.99 -1.77
CA GLN A 122 -6.36 -18.86 -1.22
C GLN A 122 -7.23 -19.45 -2.32
N ASN A 123 -7.73 -18.62 -3.25
CA ASN A 123 -8.51 -19.09 -4.40
C ASN A 123 -7.72 -20.08 -5.26
N TYR A 124 -6.44 -19.82 -5.47
CA TYR A 124 -5.57 -20.73 -6.23
C TYR A 124 -5.43 -22.08 -5.54
N VAL A 125 -5.19 -22.10 -4.23
CA VAL A 125 -5.14 -23.33 -3.42
C VAL A 125 -6.47 -24.09 -3.47
N THR A 126 -7.61 -23.41 -3.33
CA THR A 126 -8.93 -24.03 -3.42
C THR A 126 -9.17 -24.70 -4.78
N LEU A 127 -8.76 -24.05 -5.87
CA LEU A 127 -8.83 -24.64 -7.22
C LEU A 127 -7.96 -25.89 -7.35
N GLU A 128 -6.71 -25.84 -6.89
CA GLU A 128 -5.80 -26.98 -6.93
C GLU A 128 -6.30 -28.15 -6.06
N LEU A 129 -6.89 -27.87 -4.90
CA LEU A 129 -7.53 -28.90 -4.06
C LEU A 129 -8.69 -29.58 -4.79
N ALA A 130 -9.48 -28.84 -5.57
CA ALA A 130 -10.57 -29.40 -6.38
C ALA A 130 -10.01 -30.29 -7.52
N VAL A 131 -8.89 -29.91 -8.13
CA VAL A 131 -8.20 -30.74 -9.15
C VAL A 131 -7.70 -32.05 -8.52
N LEU A 132 -6.99 -31.97 -7.38
CA LEU A 132 -6.45 -33.14 -6.69
C LEU A 132 -7.55 -34.10 -6.20
N ALA A 133 -8.73 -33.59 -5.83
CA ALA A 133 -9.86 -34.42 -5.45
C ALA A 133 -10.39 -35.32 -6.58
N ASN A 134 -10.15 -34.94 -7.84
CA ASN A 134 -10.57 -35.69 -9.03
C ASN A 134 -9.49 -36.66 -9.53
N VAL A 135 -8.29 -36.68 -8.94
CA VAL A 135 -7.22 -37.61 -9.33
C VAL A 135 -7.59 -39.04 -8.92
N THR A 136 -7.56 -39.95 -9.88
CA THR A 136 -7.85 -41.38 -9.69
C THR A 136 -6.70 -42.24 -10.21
N GLY A 137 -6.69 -43.52 -9.85
CA GLY A 137 -5.65 -44.46 -10.29
C GLY A 137 -4.36 -44.38 -9.47
N PRO A 138 -3.18 -44.69 -10.06
CA PRO A 138 -1.94 -44.92 -9.33
C PRO A 138 -1.41 -43.67 -8.60
N ASP A 139 -1.77 -42.46 -9.04
CA ASP A 139 -1.33 -41.20 -8.43
C ASP A 139 -2.24 -40.71 -7.29
N ARG A 140 -3.30 -41.45 -6.94
CA ARG A 140 -4.29 -41.04 -5.93
C ARG A 140 -3.68 -40.80 -4.55
N GLU A 141 -2.78 -41.67 -4.10
CA GLU A 141 -2.15 -41.51 -2.78
C GLU A 141 -1.27 -40.26 -2.72
N LYS A 142 -0.52 -40.00 -3.80
CA LYS A 142 0.29 -38.79 -3.93
C LYS A 142 -0.60 -37.54 -3.94
N ALA A 143 -1.69 -37.55 -4.70
CA ALA A 143 -2.66 -36.45 -4.73
C ALA A 143 -3.29 -36.19 -3.35
N GLN A 144 -3.56 -37.23 -2.55
CA GLN A 144 -4.05 -37.08 -1.19
C GLN A 144 -3.02 -36.45 -0.24
N LEU A 145 -1.75 -36.84 -0.32
CA LEU A 145 -0.68 -36.24 0.48
C LEU A 145 -0.50 -34.75 0.14
N MET A 146 -0.57 -34.42 -1.14
CA MET A 146 -0.51 -33.04 -1.63
C MET A 146 -1.71 -32.22 -1.17
N ALA A 147 -2.92 -32.76 -1.29
CA ALA A 147 -4.14 -32.10 -0.83
C ALA A 147 -4.09 -31.84 0.68
N LYS A 148 -3.51 -32.76 1.47
CA LYS A 148 -3.30 -32.55 2.90
C LYS A 148 -2.32 -31.39 3.19
N ALA A 149 -1.22 -31.29 2.42
CA ALA A 149 -0.27 -30.20 2.55
C ALA A 149 -0.89 -28.85 2.14
N LEU A 150 -1.60 -28.81 1.01
CA LEU A 150 -2.28 -27.60 0.53
C LEU A 150 -3.38 -27.13 1.49
N ARG A 151 -4.18 -28.03 2.08
CA ARG A 151 -5.17 -27.66 3.11
C ARG A 151 -4.54 -27.01 4.35
N LYS A 152 -3.31 -27.41 4.70
CA LYS A 152 -2.57 -26.78 5.79
C LYS A 152 -2.21 -25.34 5.43
N GLU A 153 -1.74 -25.10 4.20
CA GLU A 153 -1.42 -23.75 3.74
C GLU A 153 -2.68 -22.89 3.53
N GLU A 154 -3.78 -23.47 3.04
CA GLU A 154 -5.09 -22.80 2.94
C GLU A 154 -5.57 -22.27 4.30
N HIS A 155 -5.49 -23.11 5.35
CA HIS A 155 -5.87 -22.69 6.68
C HIS A 155 -4.94 -21.61 7.26
N ARG A 156 -3.63 -21.69 6.95
CA ARG A 156 -2.69 -20.62 7.32
C ARG A 156 -3.01 -19.31 6.60
N LEU A 157 -3.35 -19.35 5.31
CA LEU A 157 -3.79 -18.16 4.56
C LEU A 157 -5.08 -17.55 5.14
N GLU A 158 -6.02 -18.38 5.58
CA GLU A 158 -7.25 -17.92 6.22
C GLU A 158 -6.96 -17.18 7.54
N GLN A 159 -6.13 -17.78 8.41
CA GLN A 159 -5.66 -17.14 9.64
C GLN A 159 -4.94 -15.83 9.34
N MET A 160 -4.05 -15.84 8.36
CA MET A 160 -3.32 -14.64 7.95
C MET A 160 -4.21 -13.53 7.40
N CYS A 161 -5.23 -13.86 6.59
CA CYS A 161 -6.19 -12.86 6.13
C CYS A 161 -6.92 -12.21 7.31
N GLN A 162 -7.31 -13.01 8.30
CA GLN A 162 -7.95 -12.49 9.50
C GLN A 162 -7.00 -11.64 10.35
N GLU A 163 -5.73 -12.01 10.44
CA GLU A 163 -4.70 -11.24 11.13
C GLU A 163 -4.36 -9.95 10.39
N LEU A 164 -4.29 -9.97 9.05
CA LEU A 164 -4.14 -8.77 8.23
C LEU A 164 -5.32 -7.83 8.44
N ILE A 165 -6.56 -8.30 8.49
CA ILE A 165 -7.73 -7.46 8.79
C ILE A 165 -7.62 -6.81 10.18
N ASN A 166 -7.05 -7.53 11.15
CA ASN A 166 -6.91 -7.07 12.53
C ASN A 166 -5.58 -6.35 12.80
N ALA A 167 -4.67 -6.27 11.83
CA ALA A 167 -3.35 -5.69 12.02
C ALA A 167 -3.48 -4.16 12.14
N GLN A 168 -3.01 -3.63 13.26
CA GLN A 168 -3.05 -2.20 13.57
C GLN A 168 -1.66 -1.55 13.52
N THR A 169 -0.59 -2.35 13.54
CA THR A 169 0.78 -1.84 13.59
C THR A 169 1.56 -2.11 12.31
N PRO A 170 2.39 -1.16 11.86
CA PRO A 170 3.28 -1.32 10.69
C PRO A 170 4.17 -2.55 10.78
N ARG A 171 4.72 -2.76 11.98
CA ARG A 171 5.58 -3.91 12.27
C ARG A 171 4.83 -5.22 12.05
N ARG A 172 3.57 -5.32 12.49
CA ARG A 172 2.78 -6.53 12.27
C ARG A 172 2.46 -6.73 10.80
N ILE A 173 2.14 -5.68 10.06
CA ILE A 173 1.91 -5.76 8.61
C ILE A 173 3.17 -6.26 7.89
N ALA A 174 4.36 -5.75 8.25
CA ALA A 174 5.62 -6.19 7.67
C ALA A 174 5.98 -7.66 8.02
N GLU A 175 5.70 -8.09 9.26
CA GLU A 175 5.84 -9.50 9.65
C GLU A 175 4.90 -10.40 8.82
N LEU A 176 3.65 -9.98 8.67
CA LEU A 176 2.66 -10.69 7.86
C LEU A 176 3.03 -10.73 6.37
N GLU A 177 3.62 -9.66 5.82
CA GLU A 177 4.14 -9.68 4.44
C GLU A 177 5.15 -10.82 4.22
N VAL A 178 6.09 -10.98 5.17
CA VAL A 178 7.08 -12.07 5.11
C VAL A 178 6.39 -13.43 5.18
N GLU A 179 5.40 -13.57 6.06
CA GLU A 179 4.63 -14.82 6.19
C GLU A 179 3.86 -15.17 4.90
N VAL A 180 3.25 -14.19 4.21
CA VAL A 180 2.53 -14.42 2.94
C VAL A 180 3.50 -14.98 1.90
N ARG A 181 4.69 -14.36 1.78
CA ARG A 181 5.73 -14.83 0.84
C ARG A 181 6.23 -16.22 1.17
N VAL A 182 6.37 -16.57 2.45
CA VAL A 182 6.78 -17.93 2.86
C VAL A 182 5.71 -18.95 2.46
N ILE A 183 4.42 -18.63 2.66
CA ILE A 183 3.34 -19.51 2.25
C ILE A 183 3.28 -19.66 0.73
N GLU A 184 3.45 -18.57 -0.02
CA GLU A 184 3.52 -18.59 -1.48
C GLU A 184 4.60 -19.58 -1.96
N VAL A 185 5.82 -19.49 -1.38
CA VAL A 185 6.91 -20.42 -1.70
C VAL A 185 6.52 -21.87 -1.40
N HIS A 186 5.92 -22.14 -0.23
CA HIS A 186 5.48 -23.49 0.12
C HIS A 186 4.42 -24.03 -0.85
N ILE A 187 3.44 -23.21 -1.23
CA ILE A 187 2.39 -23.60 -2.20
C ILE A 187 3.04 -23.94 -3.53
N VAL A 188 3.94 -23.09 -4.03
CA VAL A 188 4.68 -23.33 -5.29
C VAL A 188 5.50 -24.61 -5.21
N GLU A 189 6.19 -24.87 -4.09
CA GLU A 189 6.96 -26.10 -3.90
C GLU A 189 6.05 -27.34 -3.92
N ILE A 190 4.93 -27.31 -3.18
CA ILE A 190 3.96 -28.42 -3.16
C ILE A 190 3.46 -28.69 -4.60
N LEU A 191 3.10 -27.65 -5.34
CA LEU A 191 2.57 -27.78 -6.70
C LEU A 191 3.64 -28.16 -7.74
N ARG A 192 4.89 -27.75 -7.54
CA ARG A 192 6.01 -28.21 -8.36
C ARG A 192 6.21 -29.72 -8.24
N TYR A 193 5.95 -30.30 -7.06
CA TYR A 193 5.91 -31.75 -6.90
C TYR A 193 4.68 -32.41 -7.55
N ALA A 194 3.61 -31.66 -7.86
CA ALA A 194 2.42 -32.13 -8.59
C ALA A 194 2.68 -32.27 -10.09
N HIS A 195 3.36 -31.28 -10.67
CA HIS A 195 3.76 -31.28 -12.07
C HIS A 195 4.90 -32.27 -12.30
N PHE A 196 4.59 -33.57 -12.21
CA PHE A 196 5.31 -34.55 -13.00
C PHE A 196 5.02 -34.23 -14.46
N VAL A 197 5.97 -33.56 -15.09
CA VAL A 197 6.24 -33.77 -16.51
C VAL A 197 6.25 -35.29 -16.69
N PRO A 198 5.34 -35.89 -17.47
CA PRO A 198 5.47 -37.30 -17.79
C PRO A 198 6.89 -37.48 -18.34
N PRO A 199 7.66 -38.50 -17.92
CA PRO A 199 8.96 -38.72 -18.55
C PRO A 199 8.71 -38.79 -20.03
N THR A 200 9.32 -37.89 -20.81
CA THR A 200 9.36 -38.01 -22.26
C THR A 200 9.79 -39.45 -22.50
N PRO A 201 8.96 -40.31 -23.12
CA PRO A 201 9.32 -41.70 -23.27
C PRO A 201 10.68 -41.72 -23.93
N ALA A 202 11.65 -42.34 -23.26
CA ALA A 202 12.95 -42.58 -23.88
C ALA A 202 12.64 -43.16 -25.27
N PRO A 203 13.21 -42.62 -26.36
CA PRO A 203 12.95 -43.14 -27.68
C PRO A 203 13.15 -44.65 -27.61
N GLY A 204 12.05 -45.40 -27.77
CA GLY A 204 12.10 -46.86 -27.71
C GLY A 204 13.11 -47.35 -28.74
N PRO A 205 13.72 -48.52 -28.52
CA PRO A 205 14.64 -49.08 -29.49
C PRO A 205 13.95 -49.11 -30.86
N VAL A 206 14.55 -48.41 -31.82
CA VAL A 206 14.07 -48.37 -33.21
C VAL A 206 14.09 -49.81 -33.70
N THR A 207 12.91 -50.43 -33.82
CA THR A 207 12.78 -51.71 -34.50
C THR A 207 13.15 -51.47 -35.97
N PRO A 208 14.16 -52.18 -36.52
CA PRO A 208 14.43 -52.12 -37.95
C PRO A 208 13.20 -52.62 -38.69
N GLY A 209 12.62 -51.76 -39.53
CA GLY A 209 11.51 -52.14 -40.41
C GLY A 209 11.93 -53.25 -41.38
N PRO A 210 10.98 -54.03 -41.92
CA PRO A 210 11.27 -55.18 -42.75
C PRO A 210 11.92 -54.76 -44.06
N THR A 211 13.10 -55.32 -44.34
CA THR A 211 13.71 -55.33 -45.67
C THR A 211 12.85 -56.18 -46.60
N HIS A 212 11.99 -55.54 -47.39
CA HIS A 212 11.36 -56.20 -48.53
C HIS A 212 12.13 -55.92 -49.82
N SER A 213 12.70 -57.02 -50.29
CA SER A 213 13.50 -57.24 -51.49
C SER A 213 12.88 -56.68 -52.77
N MET A 214 13.76 -56.18 -53.64
CA MET A 214 13.45 -55.90 -55.05
C MET A 214 12.92 -57.17 -55.72
N HIS A 215 11.68 -57.13 -56.20
CA HIS A 215 11.21 -58.06 -57.21
C HIS A 215 11.32 -57.41 -58.59
N THR A 216 12.20 -57.99 -59.40
CA THR A 216 12.34 -57.81 -60.83
C THR A 216 11.03 -58.17 -61.54
N VAL A 217 10.54 -57.26 -62.37
CA VAL A 217 9.42 -57.48 -63.30
C VAL A 217 9.96 -58.18 -64.55
N PRO A 218 9.47 -59.38 -64.92
CA PRO A 218 9.72 -59.94 -66.25
C PRO A 218 8.62 -59.45 -67.21
N GLY A 219 9.05 -58.95 -68.37
CA GLY A 219 8.16 -58.45 -69.41
C GLY A 219 7.31 -59.55 -70.06
N THR A 220 6.16 -59.14 -70.57
CA THR A 220 5.47 -59.86 -71.64
C THR A 220 4.77 -58.84 -72.55
N VAL A 221 5.23 -58.80 -73.80
CA VAL A 221 4.67 -58.20 -75.01
C VAL A 221 4.81 -59.34 -76.05
N PRO A 222 4.02 -59.50 -77.14
CA PRO A 222 2.88 -58.72 -77.70
C PRO A 222 1.67 -59.61 -78.15
N SER A 223 0.59 -59.00 -78.66
CA SER A 223 0.22 -58.99 -80.11
C SER A 223 -1.28 -58.86 -80.41
N VAL A 224 -1.54 -58.01 -81.41
CA VAL A 224 -2.76 -57.70 -82.20
C VAL A 224 -3.79 -56.75 -81.57
#